data_AF-A0A7V0J3V4-F1
#
_entry.id   AF-A0A7V0J3V4-F1
#
_cell.length_a   1.000
_cell.length_b   1.000
_cell.length_c   1.000
_cell.angle_alpha   90.00
_cell.angle_beta   90.00
_cell.angle_gamma   90.00
#
_symmetry.space_group_name_H-M   'P 1'
#
loop_
_entity.id
_entity.type
_entity.pdbx_description
1 polymer ?
#
loop_
_entity_poly.entity_id
_entity_poly.type
_entity_poly.pdbx_seq_one_letter_code
_entity_poly.pdbx_strand_id
1 'polypeptide(L)' 'MAFESIAHKILTTGAERGSVPAYAVRDGDRWVTTSWAEYVSQIRDAAKGLIALGVEPPMSVCIL' A
#
# COMPACT_ATOMS: atom_id res chain seq x y z
N MET A 1 1.00 16.62 19.51
CA MET A 1 0.50 15.56 18.61
C MET A 1 1.70 14.76 18.14
N ALA A 2 1.62 13.43 18.17
CA ALA A 2 2.66 12.57 17.58
C ALA A 2 2.58 12.68 16.04
N PHE A 3 3.72 12.63 15.37
CA PHE A 3 3.77 12.57 13.91
C PHE A 3 3.26 11.20 13.44
N GLU A 4 2.24 11.19 12.58
CA GLU A 4 1.73 9.99 11.91
C GLU A 4 2.12 10.07 10.43
N SER A 5 2.93 9.13 9.96
CA SER A 5 3.23 9.01 8.53
C SER A 5 2.07 8.34 7.79
N ILE A 6 1.93 8.63 6.49
CA ILE A 6 0.95 7.95 5.62
C ILE A 6 1.14 6.44 5.67
N ALA A 7 2.39 5.96 5.66
CA ALA A 7 2.69 4.54 5.80
C ALA A 7 2.17 3.97 7.11
N HIS A 8 2.37 4.66 8.24
CA HIS A 8 1.82 4.22 9.54
C HIS A 8 0.29 4.12 9.49
N LYS A 9 -0.37 5.16 8.95
CA LYS A 9 -1.83 5.19 8.85
C LYS A 9 -2.39 4.00 8.06
N ILE A 10 -1.77 3.67 6.93
CA ILE A 10 -2.21 2.56 6.08
C ILE A 10 -2.03 1.21 6.79
N LEU A 11 -0.89 1.01 7.46
CA LEU A 11 -0.62 -0.23 8.20
C LEU A 11 -1.62 -0.44 9.34
N THR A 12 -1.93 0.62 10.10
CA THR A 12 -2.94 0.59 11.17
C THR A 12 -4.33 0.31 10.60
N THR A 13 -4.70 0.98 9.51
CA THR A 13 -6.00 0.75 8.84
C THR A 13 -6.13 -0.68 8.34
N GLY A 14 -5.05 -1.27 7.80
CA GLY A 14 -5.02 -2.66 7.38
C GLY A 14 -5.23 -3.65 8.53
N ALA A 15 -4.65 -3.39 9.69
CA ALA A 15 -4.87 -4.19 10.89
C ALA A 15 -6.32 -4.10 11.38
N GLU A 16 -6.92 -2.91 11.35
CA GLU A 16 -8.29 -2.67 11.83
C GLU A 16 -9.38 -3.16 10.86
N ARG A 17 -9.14 -3.06 9.54
CA ARG A 17 -10.17 -3.23 8.51
C ARG A 17 -9.88 -4.33 7.51
N GLY A 18 -9.00 -5.29 7.84
CA GLY A 18 -8.39 -6.24 6.91
C GLY A 18 -9.27 -6.74 5.75
N SER A 19 -10.46 -7.29 6.04
CA SER A 19 -11.37 -7.84 5.01
C SER A 19 -12.27 -6.82 4.30
N VAL A 20 -12.33 -5.58 4.79
CA VAL A 20 -13.16 -4.52 4.21
C VAL A 20 -12.52 -4.06 2.89
N PRO A 21 -13.32 -3.79 1.83
CA PRO A 21 -12.81 -3.19 0.59
C PRO A 21 -12.06 -1.89 0.85
N ALA A 22 -10.83 -1.79 0.33
CA ALA A 22 -10.00 -0.59 0.33
C ALA A 22 -10.24 0.24 -0.94
N TYR A 23 -10.27 -0.41 -2.09
CA TYR A 23 -10.58 0.21 -3.39
C TYR A 23 -11.13 -0.81 -4.37
N ALA A 24 -11.71 -0.32 -5.46
CA ALA A 24 -12.10 -1.14 -6.60
C ALA A 24 -11.16 -0.85 -7.77
N VAL A 25 -10.74 -1.91 -8.47
CA VAL A 25 -9.92 -1.84 -9.67
C VAL A 25 -10.67 -2.50 -10.82
N ARG A 26 -10.45 -1.99 -12.02
CA ARG A 26 -11.01 -2.58 -13.23
C ARG A 26 -10.16 -3.77 -13.66
N ASP A 27 -10.80 -4.92 -13.79
CA ASP A 27 -10.23 -6.17 -14.29
C ASP A 27 -11.03 -6.62 -15.52
N GLY A 28 -10.51 -6.32 -16.71
CA GLY A 28 -11.24 -6.44 -17.97
C GLY A 28 -12.54 -5.62 -17.98
N ASP A 29 -13.66 -6.33 -18.09
CA ASP A 29 -15.01 -5.75 -18.08
C ASP A 29 -15.67 -5.74 -16.70
N ARG A 30 -14.93 -6.06 -15.63
CA ARG A 30 -15.44 -6.14 -14.26
C ARG A 30 -14.74 -5.15 -13.34
N TRP A 31 -15.43 -4.77 -12.28
CA TRP A 31 -14.82 -4.10 -11.12
C TRP A 31 -14.64 -5.12 -10.02
N VAL A 32 -13.42 -5.24 -9.52
CA VAL A 32 -13.06 -6.16 -8.43
C VAL A 32 -12.56 -5.31 -7.25
N THR A 33 -12.96 -5.67 -6.05
CA THR A 33 -12.51 -5.00 -4.83
C THR A 33 -11.22 -5.61 -4.32
N THR A 34 -10.24 -4.76 -3.99
CA THR A 34 -9.08 -5.13 -3.18
C THR A 34 -9.39 -4.80 -1.73
N SER A 35 -9.19 -5.75 -0.82
CA SER A 35 -9.33 -5.55 0.62
C SER A 35 -8.16 -4.77 1.23
N TRP A 36 -8.34 -4.20 2.42
CA TRP A 36 -7.26 -3.51 3.13
C TRP A 36 -6.08 -4.43 3.45
N ALA A 37 -6.31 -5.72 3.75
CA ALA A 37 -5.25 -6.69 4.00
C ALA A 37 -4.41 -6.95 2.73
N GLU A 38 -5.07 -7.16 1.59
CA GLU A 38 -4.39 -7.35 0.30
C GLU A 38 -3.59 -6.10 -0.08
N TYR A 39 -4.16 -4.92 0.11
CA TYR A 39 -3.48 -3.66 -0.20
C TYR A 39 -2.23 -3.46 0.67
N VAL A 40 -2.30 -3.77 1.97
CA VAL A 40 -1.12 -3.75 2.84
C VAL A 40 -0.05 -4.76 2.40
N SER A 41 -0.44 -5.95 1.94
CA SER A 41 0.52 -6.90 1.37
C SER A 41 1.23 -6.33 0.16
N GLN A 42 0.48 -5.76 -0.80
CA GLN A 42 1.04 -5.16 -2.02
C GLN A 42 2.01 -4.01 -1.70
N ILE A 43 1.66 -3.13 -0.76
CA ILE A 43 2.53 -2.05 -0.30
C ILE A 43 3.83 -2.61 0.28
N ARG A 44 3.75 -3.65 1.11
CA ARG A 44 4.94 -4.27 1.73
C ARG A 44 5.85 -4.90 0.69
N ASP A 45 5.28 -5.55 -0.32
CA ASP A 45 6.06 -6.20 -1.38
C ASP A 45 6.76 -5.16 -2.26
N ALA A 46 6.06 -4.09 -2.64
CA ALA A 46 6.67 -2.95 -3.34
C ALA A 46 7.78 -2.28 -2.52
N ALA A 47 7.54 -2.02 -1.22
CA ALA A 47 8.53 -1.41 -0.33
C ALA A 47 9.80 -2.26 -0.19
N LYS A 48 9.66 -3.59 -0.03
CA LYS A 48 10.81 -4.51 0.00
C LYS A 48 11.58 -4.47 -1.32
N GLY A 49 10.88 -4.40 -2.46
CA GLY A 49 11.51 -4.24 -3.77
C GLY A 49 12.32 -2.96 -3.89
N LEU A 50 11.77 -1.82 -3.45
CA LEU A 50 12.48 -0.54 -3.45
C LEU A 50 13.74 -0.58 -2.56
N ILE A 51 13.64 -1.17 -1.37
CA ILE A 51 14.79 -1.36 -0.47
C ILE A 51 15.85 -2.23 -1.14
N ALA A 52 15.46 -3.33 -1.79
CA ALA A 52 16.39 -4.22 -2.49
C ALA A 52 17.09 -3.56 -3.68
N LEU A 53 16.44 -2.58 -4.32
CA LEU A 53 17.02 -1.76 -5.39
C LEU A 53 17.94 -0.64 -4.87
N GLY A 54 18.10 -0.49 -3.56
CA GLY A 54 18.96 0.54 -2.95
C GLY A 54 18.31 1.92 -2.84
N VAL A 55 16.97 2.00 -2.86
CA VAL A 55 16.26 3.26 -2.62
C VAL A 55 16.34 3.62 -1.13
N GLU A 56 16.94 4.77 -0.85
CA GLU A 56 17.10 5.31 0.50
C GLU A 56 16.45 6.70 0.63
N PRO A 57 16.05 7.13 1.84
CA PRO A 57 15.66 8.53 2.04
C PRO A 57 16.83 9.48 1.74
N PRO A 58 16.64 10.63 1.05
CA PRO A 58 15.38 11.20 0.52
C PRO A 58 15.20 10.98 -0.99
N MET A 59 15.69 9.87 -1.53
CA MET A 59 15.63 9.60 -2.98
C MET A 59 14.19 9.63 -3.50
N SER A 60 14.06 10.00 -4.78
CA SER A 60 12.78 10.02 -5.48
C SER A 60 12.60 8.77 -6.32
N VAL A 61 11.35 8.34 -6.49
CA VAL A 61 10.96 7.22 -7.36
C VAL A 61 9.99 7.75 -8.42
N CYS A 62 10.15 7.31 -9.67
CA CYS A 62 9.27 7.70 -10.77
C CYS A 62 8.19 6.64 -10.99
N ILE A 63 6.93 7.09 -11.13
CA ILE A 63 5.81 6.28 -11.60
C ILE A 63 5.40 6.91 -12.95
N LEU A 64 5.39 6.09 -14.01
CA LEU A 64 5.07 6.52 -15.38
C LEU A 64 3.63 6.15 -15.74
#